data_AF-A0A354FFQ7-F1
#
_entry.id   AF-A0A354FFQ7-F1
#
_cell.length_a   1.000
_cell.length_b   1.000
_cell.length_c   1.000
_cell.angle_alpha   90.00
_cell.angle_beta   90.00
_cell.angle_gamma   90.00
#
_symmetry.space_group_name_H-M   'P 1'
#
loop_
_entity.id
_entity.type
_entity.pdbx_description
1 polymer ?
#
loop_
_entity_poly.entity_id
_entity_poly.type
_entity_poly.pdbx_seq_one_letter_code
_entity_poly.pdbx_strand_id
1 'polypeptide(L)'
;MTVIIIGGGASGLVAAITARRFGAQVTILEKNPRLGKKILATGNGRCNLTNIDTCADCYNGAAPEFVEGILSQFNVKKTIGFFEKLGIAHKVEDAGKVFPMSDQASSVLDVLRYEVEQTGIEVVYNARVIGINKRPDGFELELEDGADQNRIIKGDQVILAAGGKAMPVSGSNGDGFRLAQKQGHTIKEVFPALVPLKLEGRFFKSI
;
A
#
# COMPACT_ATOMS: atom_id res chain seq x y z
N MET A 1 21.36 -6.47 4.34
CA MET A 1 20.50 -6.37 3.16
C MET A 1 19.65 -5.12 3.30
N THR A 2 19.66 -4.26 2.29
CA THR A 2 18.90 -3.01 2.20
C THR A 2 17.70 -3.20 1.27
N VAL A 3 16.49 -2.98 1.78
CA VAL A 3 15.23 -3.10 1.05
C VAL A 3 14.64 -1.71 0.86
N ILE A 4 14.43 -1.32 -0.40
CA ILE A 4 13.75 -0.08 -0.73
C ILE A 4 12.28 -0.36 -1.05
N ILE A 5 11.39 0.40 -0.42
CA ILE A 5 9.95 0.28 -0.61
C ILE A 5 9.44 1.54 -1.29
N ILE A 6 8.86 1.38 -2.48
CA ILE A 6 8.30 2.48 -3.26
C ILE A 6 6.82 2.62 -2.90
N GLY A 7 6.47 3.65 -2.14
CA GLY A 7 5.11 3.96 -1.70
C GLY A 7 4.85 3.58 -0.24
N GLY A 8 4.40 4.54 0.55
CA GLY A 8 4.10 4.42 1.98
C GLY A 8 2.61 4.19 2.27
N GLY A 9 1.92 3.41 1.43
CA GLY A 9 0.53 2.99 1.64
C GLY A 9 0.41 1.79 2.59
N ALA A 10 -0.78 1.19 2.69
CA ALA A 10 -1.01 0.04 3.58
C ALA A 10 -0.04 -1.13 3.31
N SER A 11 0.12 -1.55 2.05
CA SER A 11 1.05 -2.63 1.70
C SER A 11 2.52 -2.24 1.94
N GLY A 12 2.90 -0.99 1.63
CA GLY A 12 4.25 -0.50 1.85
C GLY A 12 4.65 -0.45 3.32
N LEU A 13 3.75 0.04 4.18
CA LEU A 13 3.97 0.09 5.64
C LEU A 13 4.11 -1.32 6.23
N VAL A 14 3.20 -2.24 5.89
CA VAL A 14 3.26 -3.62 6.38
C VAL A 14 4.51 -4.33 5.87
N ALA A 15 4.89 -4.15 4.59
CA ALA A 15 6.11 -4.69 4.04
C ALA A 15 7.36 -4.15 4.75
N ALA A 16 7.38 -2.85 5.06
CA ALA A 16 8.51 -2.19 5.74
C ALA A 16 8.71 -2.72 7.15
N ILE A 17 7.64 -2.72 7.95
CA ILE A 17 7.64 -3.22 9.33
C ILE A 17 8.04 -4.69 9.34
N THR A 18 7.50 -5.49 8.41
CA THR A 18 7.82 -6.92 8.32
C THR A 18 9.28 -7.14 7.95
N ALA A 19 9.77 -6.53 6.87
CA ALA A 19 11.17 -6.65 6.44
C ALA A 19 12.15 -6.22 7.54
N ARG A 20 11.82 -5.14 8.26
CA ARG A 20 12.62 -4.65 9.39
C ARG A 20 12.66 -5.65 10.54
N ARG A 21 11.53 -6.28 10.88
CA ARG A 21 11.47 -7.36 11.89
C ARG A 21 12.28 -8.60 11.50
N PHE A 22 12.50 -8.84 10.22
CA PHE A 22 13.42 -9.86 9.71
C PHE A 22 14.89 -9.39 9.60
N GLY A 23 15.22 -8.22 10.15
CA GLY A 23 16.59 -7.72 10.23
C GLY A 23 17.09 -6.96 9.00
N ALA A 24 16.23 -6.66 8.02
CA ALA A 24 16.63 -5.81 6.90
C ALA A 24 16.80 -4.34 7.33
N GLN A 25 17.71 -3.64 6.65
CA GLN A 25 17.71 -2.18 6.62
C GLN A 25 16.66 -1.74 5.61
N VAL A 26 15.75 -0.84 5.99
CA VAL A 26 14.59 -0.49 5.16
C VAL A 26 14.50 1.02 4.97
N THR A 27 14.30 1.43 3.71
CA THR A 27 14.00 2.81 3.33
C THR A 27 12.67 2.86 2.56
N ILE A 28 11.71 3.64 3.04
CA ILE A 28 10.46 3.92 2.33
C ILE A 28 10.63 5.22 1.54
N LEU A 29 10.33 5.16 0.24
CA LEU A 29 10.26 6.32 -0.65
C LEU A 29 8.79 6.69 -0.85
N GLU A 30 8.36 7.80 -0.26
CA GLU A 30 6.98 8.29 -0.34
C GLU A 30 6.95 9.64 -1.07
N LYS A 31 6.13 9.72 -2.11
CA LYS A 31 6.03 10.93 -2.92
C LYS A 31 5.24 12.05 -2.26
N ASN A 32 4.38 11.72 -1.31
CA ASN A 32 3.62 12.69 -0.53
C ASN A 32 4.48 13.19 0.66
N PRO A 33 4.09 14.31 1.29
CA PRO A 33 4.74 14.78 2.52
C PRO A 33 4.38 13.94 3.76
N ARG A 34 3.51 12.92 3.63
CA ARG A 34 3.02 12.08 4.72
C ARG A 34 2.68 10.67 4.23
N LEU A 35 2.96 9.66 5.05
CA LEU A 35 2.64 8.24 4.79
C LEU A 35 1.12 7.98 4.85
N GLY A 36 0.65 6.96 4.16
CA GLY A 36 -0.65 6.33 4.40
C GLY A 36 -1.87 7.20 4.14
N LYS A 37 -1.77 8.27 3.33
CA LYS A 37 -2.87 9.21 3.06
C LYS A 37 -4.18 8.53 2.66
N LYS A 38 -4.11 7.43 1.90
CA LYS A 38 -5.28 6.66 1.45
C LYS A 38 -5.98 5.88 2.57
N ILE A 39 -5.24 5.46 3.62
CA ILE A 39 -5.81 4.71 4.77
C ILE A 39 -6.90 5.53 5.45
N LEU A 40 -6.69 6.85 5.57
CA LEU A 40 -7.63 7.79 6.20
C LEU A 40 -9.01 7.84 5.53
N ALA A 41 -9.12 7.50 4.24
CA ALA A 41 -10.39 7.50 3.51
C ALA A 41 -11.11 6.14 3.54
N THR A 42 -10.46 5.09 4.03
CA THR A 42 -11.02 3.72 3.99
C THR A 42 -12.08 3.53 5.07
N GLY A 43 -13.10 2.70 4.77
CA GLY A 43 -14.18 2.41 5.71
C GLY A 43 -14.90 3.66 6.22
N ASN A 44 -15.09 4.67 5.36
CA ASN A 44 -15.66 5.97 5.72
C ASN A 44 -14.93 6.65 6.90
N GLY A 45 -13.60 6.58 6.90
CA GLY A 45 -12.77 7.18 7.95
C GLY A 45 -12.53 6.28 9.17
N ARG A 46 -13.08 5.06 9.18
CA ARG A 46 -12.94 4.10 10.29
C ARG A 46 -11.86 3.05 10.05
N CYS A 47 -11.42 2.88 8.80
CA CYS A 47 -10.51 1.82 8.35
C CYS A 47 -11.07 0.40 8.52
N ASN A 48 -11.66 -0.14 7.44
CA ASN A 48 -11.99 -1.55 7.35
C ASN A 48 -10.68 -2.33 7.12
N LEU A 49 -10.13 -2.93 8.18
CA LEU A 49 -8.80 -3.55 8.22
C LEU A 49 -8.73 -4.81 7.36
N THR A 50 -9.75 -5.66 7.46
CA THR A 50 -9.85 -6.97 6.81
C THR A 50 -11.29 -7.49 6.89
N ASN A 51 -11.55 -8.72 6.44
CA ASN A 51 -12.85 -9.38 6.56
C ASN A 51 -12.67 -10.82 7.07
N ILE A 52 -13.45 -11.26 8.07
CA ILE A 52 -13.35 -12.63 8.65
C ILE A 52 -13.67 -13.73 7.64
N ASP A 53 -14.47 -13.40 6.61
CA ASP A 53 -14.89 -14.32 5.55
C ASP A 53 -13.97 -14.25 4.32
N THR A 54 -12.76 -13.67 4.45
CA THR A 54 -11.80 -13.55 3.33
C THR A 54 -11.41 -14.92 2.78
N CYS A 55 -11.68 -15.15 1.50
CA CYS A 55 -11.22 -16.30 0.73
C CYS A 55 -10.72 -15.86 -0.66
N ALA A 56 -10.20 -16.81 -1.45
CA ALA A 56 -9.69 -16.50 -2.79
C ALA A 56 -10.76 -15.94 -3.73
N ASP A 57 -12.00 -16.42 -3.61
CA ASP A 57 -13.15 -15.97 -4.42
C ASP A 57 -13.56 -14.52 -4.14
N CYS A 58 -13.09 -13.92 -3.04
CA CYS A 58 -13.30 -12.49 -2.76
C CYS A 58 -12.47 -11.56 -3.66
N TYR A 59 -11.53 -12.10 -4.45
CA TYR A 59 -10.62 -11.32 -5.26
C TYR A 59 -10.86 -11.56 -6.76
N ASN A 60 -10.91 -10.47 -7.50
CA ASN A 60 -11.04 -10.51 -8.96
C ASN A 60 -9.65 -10.56 -9.61
N GLY A 61 -9.45 -11.47 -10.54
CA GLY A 61 -8.19 -11.59 -11.27
C GLY A 61 -8.13 -12.87 -12.10
N ALA A 62 -7.10 -12.96 -12.96
CA ALA A 62 -6.92 -14.09 -13.87
C ALA A 62 -6.20 -15.30 -13.23
N ALA A 63 -5.86 -15.25 -11.93
CA ALA A 63 -5.10 -16.29 -11.22
C ALA A 63 -5.58 -16.42 -9.76
N PRO A 64 -6.66 -17.15 -9.49
CA PRO A 64 -7.12 -17.42 -8.12
C PRO A 64 -6.06 -18.10 -7.25
N GLU A 65 -5.25 -18.98 -7.84
CA GLU A 65 -4.20 -19.74 -7.14
C GLU A 65 -3.11 -18.82 -6.57
N PHE A 66 -2.88 -17.66 -7.20
CA PHE A 66 -1.98 -16.64 -6.68
C PHE A 66 -2.48 -16.09 -5.35
N VAL A 67 -3.79 -15.85 -5.23
CA VAL A 67 -4.41 -15.35 -4.00
C VAL A 67 -4.41 -16.44 -2.93
N GLU A 68 -4.73 -17.68 -3.29
CA GLU A 68 -4.64 -18.83 -2.36
C GLU A 68 -3.22 -18.99 -1.79
N GLY A 69 -2.20 -18.88 -2.64
CA GLY A 69 -0.80 -18.91 -2.22
C GLY A 69 -0.44 -17.82 -1.21
N ILE A 70 -0.99 -16.61 -1.35
CA ILE A 70 -0.80 -15.51 -0.39
C ILE A 70 -1.56 -15.80 0.91
N LEU A 71 -2.86 -16.14 0.82
CA LEU A 71 -3.71 -16.36 1.98
C LEU A 71 -3.25 -17.56 2.82
N SER A 72 -2.64 -18.59 2.22
CA SER A 72 -2.04 -19.70 2.97
C SER A 72 -0.88 -19.25 3.88
N GLN A 73 -0.14 -18.21 3.46
CA GLN A 73 1.01 -17.68 4.20
C GLN A 73 0.61 -16.56 5.17
N PHE A 74 -0.36 -15.71 4.80
CA PHE A 74 -0.82 -14.57 5.59
C PHE A 74 -2.34 -14.42 5.48
N ASN A 75 -3.06 -15.25 6.24
CA ASN A 75 -4.53 -15.24 6.30
C ASN A 75 -5.08 -14.15 7.22
N VAL A 76 -6.42 -14.06 7.29
CA VAL A 76 -7.15 -13.11 8.15
C VAL A 76 -6.71 -13.16 9.62
N LYS A 77 -6.47 -14.36 10.18
CA LYS A 77 -6.00 -14.50 11.56
C LYS A 77 -4.64 -13.85 11.77
N LYS A 78 -3.72 -14.02 10.81
CA LYS A 78 -2.39 -13.36 10.83
C LYS A 78 -2.51 -11.84 10.64
N THR A 79 -3.45 -11.37 9.81
CA THR A 79 -3.74 -9.94 9.64
C THR A 79 -4.24 -9.32 10.94
N ILE A 80 -5.24 -9.92 11.59
CA ILE A 80 -5.76 -9.47 12.88
C ILE A 80 -4.65 -9.49 13.94
N GLY A 81 -3.92 -10.60 14.06
CA GLY A 81 -2.82 -10.72 15.01
C GLY A 81 -1.66 -9.75 14.74
N PHE A 82 -1.47 -9.29 13.50
CA PHE A 82 -0.50 -8.24 13.20
C PHE A 82 -0.91 -6.90 13.81
N PHE A 83 -2.17 -6.49 13.64
CA PHE A 83 -2.69 -5.25 14.21
C PHE A 83 -2.81 -5.30 15.74
N GLU A 84 -3.20 -6.45 16.31
CA GLU A 84 -3.24 -6.64 17.77
C GLU A 84 -1.85 -6.50 18.40
N LYS A 85 -0.80 -7.04 17.77
CA LYS A 85 0.59 -6.86 18.24
C LYS A 85 1.07 -5.41 18.19
N LEU A 86 0.48 -4.58 17.35
CA LEU A 86 0.71 -3.14 17.31
C LEU A 86 -0.15 -2.36 18.32
N GLY A 87 -1.00 -3.05 19.08
CA GLY A 87 -1.89 -2.43 20.07
C GLY A 87 -3.25 -2.00 19.51
N ILE A 88 -3.63 -2.42 18.30
CA ILE A 88 -4.94 -2.12 17.72
C ILE A 88 -5.91 -3.26 18.05
N ALA A 89 -6.77 -3.03 19.04
CA ALA A 89 -7.92 -3.89 19.28
C ALA A 89 -8.95 -3.76 18.14
N HIS A 90 -9.67 -4.84 17.85
CA HIS A 90 -10.61 -4.90 16.74
C HIS A 90 -12.01 -5.32 17.18
N LYS A 91 -12.99 -5.03 16.32
CA LYS A 91 -14.36 -5.56 16.37
C LYS A 91 -14.76 -6.06 14.99
N VAL A 92 -15.64 -7.07 14.99
CA VAL A 92 -16.26 -7.60 13.78
C VAL A 92 -17.67 -7.03 13.69
N GLU A 93 -18.02 -6.48 12.53
CA GLU A 93 -19.34 -5.93 12.23
C GLU A 93 -20.07 -6.76 11.16
N ASP A 94 -21.14 -6.21 10.61
CA ASP A 94 -21.97 -6.83 9.58
C ASP A 94 -21.15 -7.27 8.37
N ALA A 95 -21.57 -8.39 7.77
CA ALA A 95 -20.90 -9.00 6.60
C ALA A 95 -19.40 -9.26 6.80
N GLY A 96 -18.99 -9.53 8.04
CA GLY A 96 -17.65 -9.97 8.39
C GLY A 96 -16.58 -8.88 8.42
N LYS A 97 -16.95 -7.59 8.26
CA LYS A 97 -16.00 -6.47 8.22
C LYS A 97 -15.30 -6.29 9.56
N VAL A 98 -14.00 -6.02 9.53
CA VAL A 98 -13.18 -5.85 10.74
C VAL A 98 -12.72 -4.41 10.86
N PHE A 99 -13.06 -3.75 11.97
CA PHE A 99 -12.71 -2.37 12.24
C PHE A 99 -11.88 -2.24 13.53
N PRO A 100 -11.05 -1.19 13.68
CA PRO A 100 -10.44 -0.86 14.95
C PRO A 100 -11.53 -0.50 15.98
N MET A 101 -11.32 -0.85 17.25
CA MET A 101 -12.22 -0.49 18.34
C MET A 101 -12.42 1.03 18.47
N SER A 102 -11.46 1.84 18.02
CA SER A 102 -11.56 3.30 18.04
C SER A 102 -12.50 3.88 16.99
N ASP A 103 -12.92 3.09 15.98
CA ASP A 103 -13.62 3.56 14.79
C ASP A 103 -12.91 4.70 14.05
N GLN A 104 -11.57 4.77 14.16
CA GLN A 104 -10.79 5.85 13.56
C GLN A 104 -9.62 5.32 12.75
N ALA A 105 -9.64 5.60 11.44
CA ALA A 105 -8.54 5.31 10.52
C ALA A 105 -7.25 6.07 10.89
N SER A 106 -7.38 7.26 11.50
CA SER A 106 -6.25 8.00 12.04
C SER A 106 -5.51 7.21 13.12
N SER A 107 -6.22 6.56 14.06
CA SER A 107 -5.59 5.73 15.09
C SER A 107 -4.77 4.59 14.49
N VAL A 108 -5.30 3.92 13.46
CA VAL A 108 -4.60 2.84 12.76
C VAL A 108 -3.34 3.38 12.07
N LEU A 109 -3.46 4.51 11.37
CA LEU A 109 -2.33 5.12 10.67
C LEU A 109 -1.25 5.62 11.63
N ASP A 110 -1.63 6.22 12.75
CA ASP A 110 -0.70 6.75 13.73
C ASP A 110 0.10 5.63 14.39
N VAL A 111 -0.54 4.50 14.72
CA VAL A 111 0.14 3.30 15.21
C VAL A 111 1.13 2.74 14.18
N LEU A 112 0.75 2.66 12.90
CA LEU A 112 1.66 2.19 11.84
C LEU A 112 2.87 3.13 11.67
N ARG A 113 2.66 4.45 11.71
CA ARG A 113 3.74 5.43 11.63
C ARG A 113 4.66 5.38 12.85
N TYR A 114 4.07 5.22 14.04
CA TYR A 114 4.83 5.05 15.27
C TYR A 114 5.71 3.80 15.19
N GLU A 115 5.20 2.67 14.72
CA GLU A 115 6.01 1.45 14.53
C GLU A 115 7.17 1.68 13.53
N VAL A 116 6.91 2.39 12.43
CA VAL A 116 7.96 2.76 11.44
C VAL A 116 9.07 3.59 12.10
N GLU A 117 8.69 4.59 12.90
CA GLU A 117 9.63 5.44 13.63
C GLU A 117 10.41 4.65 14.70
N GLN A 118 9.72 3.89 15.55
CA GLN A 118 10.34 3.12 16.64
C GLN A 118 11.30 2.04 16.14
N THR A 119 11.01 1.45 14.98
CA THR A 119 11.88 0.42 14.38
C THR A 119 13.07 1.01 13.62
N GLY A 120 13.16 2.33 13.51
CA GLY A 120 14.25 3.03 12.82
C GLY A 120 14.21 2.85 11.30
N ILE A 121 13.03 2.65 10.72
CA ILE A 121 12.86 2.59 9.25
C ILE A 121 13.02 4.01 8.71
N GLU A 122 13.91 4.18 7.73
CA GLU A 122 14.12 5.47 7.09
C GLU A 122 12.93 5.79 6.16
N VAL A 123 12.47 7.04 6.19
CA VAL A 123 11.41 7.51 5.29
C VAL A 123 11.88 8.75 4.57
N VAL A 124 11.94 8.68 3.25
CA VAL A 124 12.22 9.83 2.38
C VAL A 124 10.89 10.32 1.80
N TYR A 125 10.44 11.46 2.31
CA TYR A 125 9.22 12.13 1.86
C TYR A 125 9.46 12.98 0.62
N ASN A 126 8.37 13.33 -0.08
CA ASN A 126 8.42 14.07 -1.35
C ASN A 126 9.36 13.43 -2.38
N ALA A 127 9.55 12.11 -2.28
CA ALA A 127 10.46 11.33 -3.11
C ALA A 127 9.64 10.56 -4.16
N ARG A 128 9.41 11.18 -5.32
CA ARG A 128 8.73 10.50 -6.42
C ARG A 128 9.75 9.67 -7.20
N VAL A 129 9.61 8.35 -7.18
CA VAL A 129 10.45 7.46 -8.00
C VAL A 129 10.03 7.50 -9.46
N ILE A 130 10.97 7.80 -10.36
CA ILE A 130 10.75 7.91 -11.81
C ILE A 130 11.44 6.81 -12.64
N GLY A 131 12.41 6.12 -12.03
CA GLY A 131 13.20 5.05 -12.63
C GLY A 131 13.63 4.00 -11.60
N ILE A 132 13.73 2.75 -12.06
CA ILE A 132 14.32 1.62 -11.32
C ILE A 132 15.31 0.99 -12.28
N ASN A 133 16.59 0.95 -11.90
CA ASN A 133 17.65 0.39 -12.72
C ASN A 133 18.29 -0.78 -11.99
N LYS A 134 18.15 -1.98 -12.56
CA LYS A 134 18.84 -3.16 -12.04
C LYS A 134 20.33 -3.07 -12.37
N ARG A 135 21.17 -3.28 -11.36
CA ARG A 135 22.64 -3.33 -11.44
C ARG A 135 23.14 -4.71 -11.04
N PRO A 136 24.40 -5.07 -11.33
CA PRO A 136 24.97 -6.35 -10.90
C PRO A 136 24.90 -6.59 -9.39
N ASP A 137 24.97 -5.52 -8.59
CA ASP A 137 25.03 -5.50 -7.13
C ASP A 137 23.73 -5.03 -6.45
N GLY A 138 22.62 -4.86 -7.19
CA GLY A 138 21.34 -4.46 -6.62
C GLY A 138 20.51 -3.58 -7.55
N PHE A 139 19.96 -2.50 -7.00
CA PHE A 139 19.09 -1.56 -7.69
C PHE A 139 19.47 -0.10 -7.40
N GLU A 140 19.33 0.74 -8.43
CA GLU A 140 19.40 2.20 -8.34
C GLU A 140 18.02 2.79 -8.67
N LEU A 141 17.49 3.62 -7.78
CA LEU A 141 16.21 4.29 -7.98
C LEU A 141 16.45 5.77 -8.23
N GLU A 142 15.89 6.25 -9.33
CA GLU A 142 15.91 7.66 -9.73
C GLU A 142 14.73 8.38 -9.09
N LEU A 143 15.00 9.47 -8.39
CA LEU A 143 14.01 10.33 -7.78
C LEU A 143 13.85 11.62 -8.57
N GLU A 144 12.60 12.06 -8.68
CA GLU A 144 12.22 13.42 -8.98
C GLU A 144 11.75 14.03 -7.66
N ASP A 145 12.66 14.70 -6.96
CA ASP A 145 12.31 15.58 -5.84
C ASP A 145 12.43 17.04 -6.28
N GLY A 146 11.62 17.93 -5.70
CA GLY A 146 11.53 19.32 -6.16
C GLY A 146 12.81 20.15 -6.01
N ALA A 147 13.89 19.58 -5.48
CA ALA A 147 15.17 20.24 -5.24
C ALA A 147 16.30 19.71 -6.14
N ASP A 148 16.29 18.43 -6.50
CA ASP A 148 17.28 17.81 -7.39
C ASP A 148 16.61 16.78 -8.31
N GLN A 149 16.66 17.04 -9.61
CA GLN A 149 15.91 16.24 -10.61
C GLN A 149 16.48 14.83 -10.83
N ASN A 150 17.61 14.45 -10.20
CA ASN A 150 18.27 13.17 -10.46
C ASN A 150 18.89 12.52 -9.21
N ARG A 151 18.30 12.70 -8.02
CA ARG A 151 18.81 12.02 -6.82
C ARG A 151 18.68 10.50 -6.96
N ILE A 152 19.76 9.78 -6.68
CA ILE A 152 19.82 8.31 -6.75
C ILE A 152 19.81 7.70 -5.35
N ILE A 153 18.96 6.69 -5.13
CA ILE A 153 18.97 5.85 -3.94
C ILE A 153 19.33 4.42 -4.33
N LYS A 154 20.23 3.78 -3.58
CA LYS A 154 20.73 2.42 -3.85
C LYS A 154 20.23 1.43 -2.81
N GLY A 155 19.92 0.21 -3.23
CA GLY A 155 19.52 -0.88 -2.35
C GLY A 155 19.61 -2.25 -3.00
N ASP A 156 19.61 -3.30 -2.20
CA ASP A 156 19.78 -4.68 -2.68
C ASP A 156 18.50 -5.23 -3.29
N GLN A 157 17.35 -4.81 -2.77
CA GLN A 157 16.02 -5.28 -3.16
C GLN A 157 15.02 -4.13 -3.24
N VAL A 158 14.02 -4.27 -4.10
CA VAL A 158 12.97 -3.26 -4.31
C VAL A 158 11.59 -3.91 -4.17
N ILE A 159 10.74 -3.31 -3.33
CA ILE A 159 9.32 -3.64 -3.25
C ILE A 159 8.51 -2.48 -3.83
N LEU A 160 7.77 -2.75 -4.90
CA LEU A 160 6.90 -1.76 -5.52
C LEU A 160 5.50 -1.78 -4.87
N ALA A 161 5.21 -0.79 -4.04
CA ALA A 161 3.97 -0.64 -3.27
C ALA A 161 3.22 0.67 -3.56
N ALA A 162 3.31 1.18 -4.80
CA ALA A 162 2.82 2.50 -5.21
C ALA A 162 1.28 2.62 -5.40
N GLY A 163 0.54 1.52 -5.18
CA GLY A 163 -0.92 1.48 -5.34
C GLY A 163 -1.41 1.56 -6.79
N GLY A 164 -2.72 1.76 -6.97
CA GLY A 164 -3.38 1.80 -8.27
C GLY A 164 -3.56 3.21 -8.84
N LYS A 165 -4.66 3.41 -9.60
CA LYS A 165 -5.07 4.70 -10.20
C LYS A 165 -6.26 5.38 -9.50
N ALA A 166 -6.87 4.72 -8.51
CA ALA A 166 -8.03 5.26 -7.80
C ALA A 166 -7.63 6.28 -6.72
N MET A 167 -8.40 7.37 -6.63
CA MET A 167 -8.15 8.52 -5.74
C MET A 167 -6.77 9.16 -5.96
N PRO A 168 -6.48 9.77 -7.13
CA PRO A 168 -5.16 10.30 -7.46
C PRO A 168 -4.62 11.34 -6.45
N VAL A 169 -5.51 12.10 -5.81
CA VAL A 169 -5.18 13.07 -4.74
C VAL A 169 -4.49 12.44 -3.53
N SER A 170 -4.61 11.12 -3.36
CA SER A 170 -3.92 10.34 -2.32
C SER A 170 -2.49 9.91 -2.71
N GLY A 171 -2.11 10.12 -3.96
CA GLY A 171 -0.86 9.64 -4.55
C GLY A 171 -1.00 8.37 -5.39
N SER A 172 -2.10 7.62 -5.31
CA SER A 172 -2.31 6.47 -6.22
C SER A 172 -2.74 6.96 -7.61
N ASN A 173 -1.78 7.26 -8.48
CA ASN A 173 -1.97 7.82 -9.83
C ASN A 173 -1.50 6.90 -10.97
N GLY A 174 -1.11 5.65 -10.66
CA GLY A 174 -0.61 4.70 -11.65
C GLY A 174 0.88 4.81 -12.01
N ASP A 175 1.66 5.65 -11.31
CA ASP A 175 3.12 5.74 -11.50
C ASP A 175 3.79 4.35 -11.37
N GLY A 176 3.32 3.52 -10.44
CA GLY A 176 3.84 2.16 -10.24
C GLY A 176 3.68 1.25 -11.46
N PHE A 177 2.58 1.37 -12.21
CA PHE A 177 2.38 0.58 -13.43
C PHE A 177 3.44 0.91 -14.49
N ARG A 178 3.74 2.21 -14.66
CA ARG A 178 4.79 2.66 -15.58
C ARG A 178 6.16 2.15 -15.17
N LEU A 179 6.48 2.19 -13.86
CA LEU A 179 7.74 1.63 -13.34
C LEU A 179 7.85 0.13 -13.63
N ALA A 180 6.79 -0.64 -13.38
CA ALA A 180 6.76 -2.07 -13.66
C ALA A 180 6.91 -2.37 -15.17
N GLN A 181 6.26 -1.60 -16.06
CA GLN A 181 6.43 -1.73 -17.52
C GLN A 181 7.87 -1.52 -17.96
N LYS A 182 8.56 -0.52 -17.40
CA LYS A 182 9.98 -0.28 -17.69
C LYS A 182 10.87 -1.45 -17.26
N GLN A 183 10.44 -2.26 -16.29
CA GLN A 183 11.13 -3.50 -15.89
C GLN A 183 10.75 -4.72 -16.74
N GLY A 184 9.95 -4.55 -17.79
CA GLY A 184 9.54 -5.61 -18.71
C GLY A 184 8.24 -6.33 -18.33
N HIS A 185 7.51 -5.89 -17.30
CA HIS A 185 6.22 -6.50 -16.95
C HIS A 185 5.09 -6.06 -17.88
N THR A 186 4.18 -6.99 -18.19
CA THR A 186 2.91 -6.69 -18.85
C THR A 186 1.89 -6.17 -17.84
N ILE A 187 1.25 -5.03 -18.13
CA ILE A 187 0.16 -4.48 -17.33
C ILE A 187 -1.15 -4.83 -18.02
N LYS A 188 -2.02 -5.56 -17.31
CA LYS A 188 -3.40 -5.81 -17.75
C LYS A 188 -4.19 -4.51 -17.81
N GLU A 189 -5.22 -4.47 -18.63
CA GLU A 189 -6.11 -3.31 -18.72
C GLU A 189 -6.67 -2.95 -17.34
N VAL A 190 -6.58 -1.66 -16.99
CA VAL A 190 -7.02 -1.14 -15.69
C VAL A 190 -8.25 -0.29 -15.92
N PHE A 191 -9.36 -0.67 -15.29
CA PHE A 191 -10.63 0.04 -15.35
C PHE A 191 -11.14 0.40 -13.93
N PRO A 192 -12.03 1.39 -13.79
CA PRO A 192 -12.62 1.73 -12.49
C PRO A 192 -13.45 0.57 -11.94
N ALA A 193 -13.27 0.26 -10.65
CA ALA A 193 -14.04 -0.76 -9.93
C ALA A 193 -14.52 -0.18 -8.59
N LEU A 194 -15.65 -0.69 -8.08
CA LEU A 194 -16.30 -0.20 -6.86
C LEU A 194 -16.62 1.31 -6.92
N VAL A 195 -17.13 1.76 -8.07
CA VAL A 195 -17.49 3.16 -8.32
C VAL A 195 -19.02 3.30 -8.45
N PRO A 196 -19.58 4.50 -8.17
CA PRO A 196 -20.98 4.78 -8.48
C PRO A 196 -21.28 4.58 -9.97
N LEU A 197 -22.48 4.10 -10.27
CA LEU A 197 -22.97 4.01 -11.64
C LEU A 197 -23.60 5.32 -12.07
N LYS A 198 -23.24 5.79 -13.27
CA LYS A 198 -23.87 6.96 -13.89
C LYS A 198 -25.07 6.50 -14.72
N LEU A 199 -26.25 7.01 -14.38
CA LEU A 199 -27.48 6.74 -15.12
C LEU A 199 -27.80 7.90 -16.06
N GLU A 200 -28.35 7.58 -17.22
CA GLU A 200 -28.88 8.59 -18.14
C GLU A 200 -30.36 8.87 -17.80
N GLY A 201 -30.71 10.14 -17.64
CA GLY A 201 -32.10 10.54 -17.38
C GLY A 201 -32.21 11.98 -16.91
N ARG A 202 -33.28 12.67 -17.33
CA ARG A 202 -33.52 14.10 -17.00
C ARG A 202 -34.00 14.33 -15.56
N PHE A 203 -34.37 13.27 -14.87
CA PHE A 203 -34.92 13.32 -13.51
C PHE A 203 -33.88 13.01 -12.42
N PHE A 204 -32.69 12.54 -12.80
CA PHE A 204 -31.58 12.36 -11.87
C PHE A 204 -30.85 13.69 -11.71
N LYS A 205 -30.61 14.12 -10.47
CA LYS A 205 -29.72 15.26 -10.19
C LYS A 205 -28.30 14.86 -10.64
N SER A 206 -27.63 15.75 -11.37
CA SER A 206 -26.20 15.58 -11.68
C SER A 206 -25.41 15.59 -10.37
N ILE A 207 -24.63 14.53 -10.13
CA ILE A 207 -23.64 14.42 -9.06
C ILE A 207 -22.28 14.84 -9.62
#